data_AF-A0A956G1Q8-F1
#
_entry.id   AF-A0A956G1Q8-F1
#
_cell.length_a   1.000
_cell.length_b   1.000
_cell.length_c   1.000
_cell.angle_alpha   90.00
_cell.angle_beta   90.00
_cell.angle_gamma   90.00
#
_symmetry.space_group_name_H-M   'P 1'
#
loop_
_entity.id
_entity.type
_entity.pdbx_description
1 polymer ?
#
loop_
_entity_poly.entity_id
_entity_poly.type
_entity_poly.pdbx_seq_one_letter_code
_entity_poly.pdbx_strand_id
1 'polypeptide(L)'
;GVDRRPPPLLGHYVGAVDDLEAALAWITRWTFAAEAPLPGPESRALSLGPAPIPGGALLDGFGTHLLAVVVDAAEDDGGSRPFRWPAPPPELPERWHPAAILSQRAPLFAAPAPRLPPFAESHDVVQRSDDLYVIGVVDRCDGDGDAQRCTRWDQVLVHEHGRWRGGYLPAAQVAQIDGWLRAPRGLPRVQAIPAGIDGADALVLVVIRTPDYDLHRLTLRLPRAAGGFPDYAIELAADAVIVTIAGEETARVPLNASIDARPR
;
A
#
# COMPACT_ATOMS: atom_id res chain seq x y z
N GLY A 1 -23.31 7.25 -26.95
CA GLY A 1 -22.44 6.89 -25.81
C GLY A 1 -22.51 8.02 -24.82
N VAL A 2 -22.89 7.73 -23.58
CA VAL A 2 -22.89 8.76 -22.52
C VAL A 2 -21.44 9.03 -22.19
N ASP A 3 -20.99 10.27 -22.41
CA ASP A 3 -19.66 10.73 -22.01
C ASP A 3 -19.58 10.63 -20.48
N ARG A 4 -18.88 9.61 -19.97
CA ARG A 4 -18.72 9.32 -18.54
C ARG A 4 -17.58 10.14 -17.93
N ARG A 5 -17.27 11.32 -18.48
CA ARG A 5 -16.32 12.20 -17.82
C ARG A 5 -16.99 12.78 -16.58
N PRO A 6 -16.43 12.57 -15.37
CA PRO A 6 -16.91 13.29 -14.20
C PRO A 6 -16.82 14.80 -14.49
N PRO A 7 -17.81 15.60 -14.05
CA PRO A 7 -17.76 17.05 -14.25
C PRO A 7 -16.47 17.63 -13.66
N PRO A 8 -15.95 18.75 -14.21
CA PRO A 8 -14.81 19.42 -13.61
C PRO A 8 -15.20 19.83 -12.18
N LEU A 9 -14.44 19.31 -11.21
CA LEU A 9 -14.58 19.76 -9.83
C LEU A 9 -14.08 21.20 -9.77
N LEU A 10 -14.74 22.06 -8.99
CA LEU A 10 -14.17 23.34 -8.58
C LEU A 10 -12.88 23.05 -7.82
N GLY A 11 -11.74 23.25 -8.46
CA GLY A 11 -10.41 23.06 -7.88
C GLY A 11 -9.87 24.37 -7.31
N HIS A 12 -9.09 24.27 -6.25
CA HIS A 12 -8.26 25.39 -5.78
C HIS A 12 -6.87 25.24 -6.38
N TYR A 13 -6.41 26.27 -7.10
CA TYR A 13 -5.02 26.33 -7.55
C TYR A 13 -4.12 26.53 -6.33
N VAL A 14 -3.19 25.60 -6.11
CA VAL A 14 -2.29 25.61 -4.95
C VAL A 14 -0.83 25.92 -5.31
N GLY A 15 -0.50 26.09 -6.60
CA GLY A 15 0.81 26.51 -7.10
C GLY A 15 1.25 25.82 -8.40
N ALA A 16 2.49 26.09 -8.82
CA ALA A 16 3.13 25.53 -10.01
C ALA A 16 4.55 25.04 -9.70
N VAL A 17 5.03 24.11 -10.52
CA VAL A 17 6.36 23.51 -10.49
C VAL A 17 6.93 23.41 -11.89
N ASP A 18 8.25 23.37 -12.00
CA ASP A 18 8.95 23.43 -13.28
C ASP A 18 9.24 22.05 -13.89
N ASP A 19 9.18 20.97 -13.10
CA ASP A 19 9.53 19.62 -13.55
C ASP A 19 8.71 18.49 -12.89
N LEU A 20 8.90 17.27 -13.40
CA LEU A 20 8.18 16.06 -12.98
C LEU A 20 8.54 15.63 -11.55
N GLU A 21 9.80 15.77 -11.15
CA GLU A 21 10.27 15.39 -9.80
C GLU A 21 9.61 16.29 -8.75
N ALA A 22 9.64 17.60 -9.00
CA ALA A 22 8.95 18.58 -8.19
C ALA A 22 7.44 18.32 -8.16
N ALA A 23 6.82 17.93 -9.27
CA ALA A 23 5.40 17.57 -9.29
C ALA A 23 5.08 16.35 -8.40
N LEU A 24 5.90 15.31 -8.42
CA LEU A 24 5.74 14.10 -7.58
C LEU A 24 5.95 14.41 -6.09
N ALA A 25 6.94 15.23 -5.76
CA ALA A 25 7.14 15.73 -4.40
C ALA A 25 5.94 16.57 -3.92
N TRP A 26 5.40 17.41 -4.81
CA TRP A 26 4.23 18.25 -4.56
C TRP A 26 2.98 17.40 -4.30
N ILE A 27 2.76 16.33 -5.07
CA ILE A 27 1.67 15.37 -4.83
C ILE A 27 1.77 14.78 -3.43
N THR A 28 2.93 14.27 -3.02
CA THR A 28 3.13 13.70 -1.68
C THR A 28 2.81 14.73 -0.59
N ARG A 29 3.35 15.94 -0.76
CA ARG A 29 3.19 17.05 0.19
C ARG A 29 1.72 17.39 0.41
N TRP A 30 0.95 17.63 -0.64
CA TRP A 30 -0.45 18.05 -0.45
C TRP A 30 -1.39 16.90 -0.13
N THR A 31 -0.99 15.67 -0.48
CA THR A 31 -1.79 14.50 -0.17
C THR A 31 -1.72 14.14 1.31
N PHE A 32 -0.60 14.28 2.01
CA PHE A 32 -0.49 13.89 3.42
C PHE A 32 0.11 14.96 4.35
N ALA A 33 0.83 15.93 3.80
CA ALA A 33 1.46 17.04 4.54
C ALA A 33 2.30 16.62 5.77
N ALA A 34 2.85 15.41 5.77
CA ALA A 34 3.59 14.88 6.90
C ALA A 34 4.92 15.63 7.10
N GLU A 35 5.14 16.20 8.29
CA GLU A 35 6.41 16.86 8.65
C GLU A 35 7.59 15.88 8.65
N ALA A 36 7.34 14.62 8.98
CA ALA A 36 8.31 13.53 8.90
C ALA A 36 7.73 12.36 8.09
N PRO A 37 8.52 11.75 7.20
CA PRO A 37 8.12 10.57 6.45
C PRO A 37 7.89 9.39 7.41
N LEU A 38 6.87 8.59 7.10
CA LEU A 38 6.71 7.28 7.75
C LEU A 38 7.83 6.32 7.30
N PRO A 39 8.17 5.28 8.09
CA PRO A 39 9.06 4.21 7.66
C PRO A 39 8.55 3.54 6.38
N GLY A 40 9.45 3.03 5.55
CA GLY A 40 9.11 2.29 4.33
C GLY A 40 8.45 0.93 4.59
N PRO A 41 7.85 0.30 3.56
CA PRO A 41 7.17 -1.00 3.66
C PRO A 41 8.09 -2.16 4.09
N GLU A 42 9.39 -2.03 3.92
CA GLU A 42 10.40 -2.98 4.39
C GLU A 42 10.59 -2.98 5.91
N SER A 43 10.13 -1.93 6.61
CA SER A 43 10.31 -1.79 8.06
C SER A 43 9.71 -2.96 8.83
N ARG A 44 10.50 -3.56 9.72
CA ARG A 44 10.07 -4.63 10.64
C ARG A 44 9.66 -4.12 12.01
N ALA A 45 10.01 -2.88 12.35
CA ALA A 45 9.59 -2.26 13.60
C ALA A 45 8.14 -1.79 13.51
N LEU A 46 7.43 -1.78 14.64
CA LEU A 46 6.12 -1.14 14.77
C LEU A 46 6.25 0.38 14.66
N SER A 47 5.45 0.98 13.78
CA SER A 47 5.36 2.42 13.54
C SER A 47 4.13 2.98 14.25
N LEU A 48 4.28 3.34 15.53
CA LEU A 48 3.17 3.77 16.40
C LEU A 48 2.92 5.29 16.42
N GLY A 49 3.66 6.06 15.62
CA GLY A 49 3.52 7.51 15.51
C GLY A 49 2.15 7.94 14.95
N PRO A 50 1.83 9.24 14.97
CA PRO A 50 0.62 9.79 14.37
C PRO A 50 0.55 9.45 12.87
N ALA A 51 -0.66 9.20 12.36
CA ALA A 51 -0.87 8.92 10.94
C ALA A 51 -1.20 10.25 10.26
N PRO A 52 -0.44 10.65 9.24
CA PRO A 52 -0.77 11.85 8.46
C PRO A 52 -2.19 11.77 7.88
N ILE A 53 -3.00 12.81 8.08
CA ILE A 53 -4.37 12.83 7.55
C ILE A 53 -4.30 13.19 6.06
N PRO A 54 -4.96 12.43 5.16
CA PRO A 54 -5.06 12.79 3.76
C PRO A 54 -5.64 14.21 3.59
N GLY A 55 -4.89 15.12 2.97
CA GLY A 55 -5.26 16.51 2.82
C GLY A 55 -5.29 17.32 4.12
N GLY A 56 -4.69 16.85 5.22
CA GLY A 56 -4.77 17.50 6.54
C GLY A 56 -4.38 18.98 6.53
N ALA A 57 -3.26 19.33 5.89
CA ALA A 57 -2.85 20.74 5.78
C ALA A 57 -3.80 21.60 4.91
N LEU A 58 -4.57 20.99 3.99
CA LEU A 58 -5.59 21.71 3.22
C LEU A 58 -6.83 21.98 4.06
N LEU A 59 -7.17 21.07 4.98
CA LEU A 59 -8.26 21.27 5.93
C LEU A 59 -7.90 22.38 6.92
N ASP A 60 -6.72 22.30 7.54
CA ASP A 60 -6.27 23.26 8.55
C ASP A 60 -6.03 24.66 7.96
N GLY A 61 -5.44 24.73 6.77
CA GLY A 61 -5.08 26.01 6.13
C GLY A 61 -6.23 26.68 5.38
N PHE A 62 -7.15 25.90 4.79
CA PHE A 62 -8.15 26.42 3.85
C PHE A 62 -9.58 26.00 4.16
N GLY A 63 -9.81 25.14 5.16
CA GLY A 63 -11.13 24.59 5.45
C GLY A 63 -11.66 23.68 4.34
N THR A 64 -10.77 23.10 3.54
CA THR A 64 -11.13 22.28 2.37
C THR A 64 -10.73 20.82 2.56
N HIS A 65 -11.55 19.91 2.05
CA HIS A 65 -11.22 18.48 2.00
C HIS A 65 -10.57 18.13 0.66
N LEU A 66 -9.48 17.37 0.71
CA LEU A 66 -8.84 16.86 -0.50
C LEU A 66 -9.69 15.74 -1.11
N LEU A 67 -10.15 15.94 -2.34
CA LEU A 67 -10.75 14.88 -3.15
C LEU A 67 -9.71 14.20 -4.02
N ALA A 68 -8.90 14.99 -4.74
CA ALA A 68 -7.79 14.52 -5.53
C ALA A 68 -6.83 15.69 -5.83
N VAL A 69 -5.55 15.37 -6.08
CA VAL A 69 -4.58 16.28 -6.68
C VAL A 69 -4.57 16.03 -8.19
N VAL A 70 -4.68 17.10 -8.98
CA VAL A 70 -4.58 17.07 -10.44
C VAL A 70 -3.40 17.95 -10.85
N VAL A 71 -2.62 17.47 -11.81
CA VAL A 71 -1.51 18.22 -12.39
C VAL A 71 -1.82 18.47 -13.86
N ASP A 72 -1.80 19.74 -14.24
CA ASP A 72 -1.91 20.19 -15.62
C ASP A 72 -0.56 20.70 -16.11
N ALA A 73 -0.24 20.45 -17.37
CA ALA A 73 0.87 21.08 -18.07
C ALA A 73 0.45 22.48 -18.53
N ALA A 74 1.32 23.47 -18.34
CA ALA A 74 1.19 24.78 -18.96
C ALA A 74 1.37 24.67 -20.48
N GLU A 75 0.63 25.49 -21.22
CA GLU A 75 0.75 25.64 -22.68
C GLU A 75 1.33 27.02 -23.04
N ASP A 76 2.00 27.12 -24.19
CA ASP A 76 2.67 28.34 -24.65
C ASP A 76 1.72 29.52 -24.88
N ASP A 77 0.43 29.24 -25.08
CA ASP A 77 -0.64 30.24 -25.27
C ASP A 77 -1.25 30.74 -23.94
N GLY A 78 -0.70 30.33 -22.80
CA GLY A 78 -1.21 30.64 -21.46
C GLY A 78 -2.36 29.74 -21.02
N GLY A 79 -2.71 28.71 -21.80
CA GLY A 79 -3.64 27.66 -21.43
C GLY A 79 -3.04 26.61 -20.49
N SER A 80 -3.87 25.66 -20.10
CA SER A 80 -3.44 24.45 -19.40
C SER A 80 -4.14 23.22 -19.97
N ARG A 81 -3.44 22.08 -19.94
CA ARG A 81 -3.98 20.77 -20.33
C ARG A 81 -3.63 19.71 -19.32
N PRO A 82 -4.39 18.61 -19.22
CA PRO A 82 -4.01 17.47 -18.38
C PRO A 82 -2.57 17.01 -18.64
N PHE A 83 -1.79 16.88 -17.57
CA PHE A 83 -0.45 16.35 -17.66
C PHE A 83 -0.51 14.88 -18.10
N ARG A 84 0.29 14.52 -19.10
CA ARG A 84 0.36 13.14 -19.59
C ARG A 84 1.44 12.40 -18.81
N TRP A 85 1.01 11.73 -17.75
CA TRP A 85 1.90 10.91 -16.92
C TRP A 85 2.54 9.80 -17.76
N PRO A 86 3.88 9.71 -17.79
CA PRO A 86 4.57 8.59 -18.41
C PRO A 86 4.22 7.27 -17.70
N ALA A 87 4.03 6.20 -18.47
CA ALA A 87 3.69 4.87 -17.95
C ALA A 87 4.72 3.82 -18.42
N PRO A 88 5.55 3.26 -17.52
CA PRO A 88 5.77 3.71 -16.13
C PRO A 88 6.47 5.08 -16.07
N PRO A 89 6.39 5.81 -14.94
CA PRO A 89 7.18 7.02 -14.75
C PRO A 89 8.68 6.69 -14.88
N PRO A 90 9.47 7.51 -15.61
CA PRO A 90 10.87 7.19 -15.88
C PRO A 90 11.71 7.17 -14.60
N GLU A 91 11.31 7.95 -13.60
CA GLU A 91 11.94 8.00 -12.29
C GLU A 91 10.87 8.32 -11.24
N LEU A 92 10.72 7.43 -10.27
CA LEU A 92 9.87 7.64 -9.10
C LEU A 92 10.75 8.13 -7.96
N PRO A 93 10.23 8.97 -7.04
CA PRO A 93 10.93 9.25 -5.79
C PRO A 93 11.32 7.93 -5.12
N GLU A 94 12.53 7.85 -4.55
CA GLU A 94 13.07 6.59 -3.97
C GLU A 94 12.14 5.93 -2.94
N ARG A 95 11.28 6.72 -2.30
CA ARG A 95 10.33 6.27 -1.27
C ARG A 95 8.99 5.80 -1.81
N TRP A 96 8.76 5.92 -3.11
CA TRP A 96 7.53 5.44 -3.74
C TRP A 96 7.76 4.03 -4.24
N HIS A 97 7.18 3.07 -3.53
CA HIS A 97 7.28 1.65 -3.85
C HIS A 97 6.08 1.25 -4.71
N PRO A 98 6.26 0.89 -5.99
CA PRO A 98 5.16 0.46 -6.84
C PRO A 98 4.50 -0.78 -6.26
N ALA A 99 3.17 -0.78 -6.20
CA ALA A 99 2.40 -1.84 -5.59
C ALA A 99 1.13 -2.15 -6.38
N ALA A 100 0.42 -3.19 -5.97
CA ALA A 100 -0.88 -3.55 -6.50
C ALA A 100 -1.78 -4.07 -5.38
N ILE A 101 -3.08 -3.79 -5.49
CA ILE A 101 -4.05 -4.42 -4.59
C ILE A 101 -4.25 -5.89 -4.95
N LEU A 102 -4.31 -6.73 -3.92
CA LEU A 102 -4.45 -8.18 -4.07
C LEU A 102 -5.87 -8.59 -4.47
N SER A 103 -6.88 -7.76 -4.19
CA SER A 103 -8.29 -7.96 -4.61
C SER A 103 -8.59 -7.18 -5.91
N GLN A 104 -9.78 -7.36 -6.49
CA GLN A 104 -10.21 -6.53 -7.61
C GLN A 104 -10.49 -5.08 -7.18
N ARG A 105 -10.96 -4.92 -5.95
CA ARG A 105 -11.29 -3.64 -5.31
C ARG A 105 -10.85 -3.67 -3.86
N ALA A 106 -10.42 -2.53 -3.34
CA ALA A 106 -10.09 -2.34 -1.93
C ALA A 106 -10.64 -1.01 -1.41
N PRO A 107 -11.23 -0.98 -0.21
CA PRO A 107 -11.61 0.28 0.44
C PRO A 107 -10.37 1.09 0.79
N LEU A 108 -10.30 2.32 0.30
CA LEU A 108 -9.30 3.29 0.70
C LEU A 108 -9.83 4.02 1.95
N PHE A 109 -9.00 4.10 2.99
CA PHE A 109 -9.39 4.70 4.26
C PHE A 109 -8.65 6.01 4.52
N ALA A 110 -9.36 6.98 5.10
CA ALA A 110 -8.80 8.29 5.41
C ALA A 110 -7.97 8.24 6.70
N ALA A 111 -8.27 7.29 7.58
CA ALA A 111 -7.55 7.08 8.82
C ALA A 111 -7.38 5.58 9.09
N PRO A 112 -6.17 5.13 9.48
CA PRO A 112 -5.93 3.76 9.90
C PRO A 112 -6.48 3.51 11.31
N ALA A 113 -6.94 2.29 11.58
CA ALA A 113 -7.52 1.89 12.87
C ALA A 113 -6.90 0.57 13.40
N PRO A 114 -6.97 0.28 14.71
CA PRO A 114 -6.41 -0.94 15.27
C PRO A 114 -6.92 -2.24 14.65
N ARG A 115 -8.16 -2.20 14.18
CA ARG A 115 -8.83 -3.28 13.46
C ARG A 115 -9.35 -2.72 12.15
N LEU A 116 -9.57 -3.61 11.17
CA LEU A 116 -10.21 -3.24 9.92
C LEU A 116 -11.60 -2.63 10.22
N PRO A 117 -11.84 -1.35 9.91
CA PRO A 117 -13.13 -0.74 10.10
C PRO A 117 -14.15 -1.30 9.07
N PRO A 118 -15.45 -1.15 9.33
CA PRO A 118 -16.48 -1.49 8.36
C PRO A 118 -16.28 -0.76 7.02
N PHE A 119 -16.72 -1.37 5.92
CA PHE A 119 -16.61 -0.76 4.59
C PHE A 119 -17.29 0.62 4.49
N ALA A 120 -18.33 0.88 5.29
CA ALA A 120 -19.01 2.17 5.33
C ALA A 120 -18.13 3.34 5.83
N GLU A 121 -16.98 3.05 6.45
CA GLU A 121 -16.01 4.04 6.90
C GLU A 121 -14.90 4.29 5.85
N SER A 122 -14.97 3.67 4.68
CA SER A 122 -14.07 3.98 3.56
C SER A 122 -14.41 5.36 2.98
N HIS A 123 -13.39 6.13 2.61
CA HIS A 123 -13.62 7.39 1.89
C HIS A 123 -13.59 7.23 0.38
N ASP A 124 -12.98 6.14 -0.12
CA ASP A 124 -12.92 5.84 -1.56
C ASP A 124 -12.70 4.34 -1.82
N VAL A 125 -12.68 3.96 -3.10
CA VAL A 125 -12.38 2.61 -3.57
C VAL A 125 -11.25 2.65 -4.60
N VAL A 126 -10.24 1.80 -4.38
CA VAL A 126 -9.15 1.54 -5.33
C VAL A 126 -9.50 0.31 -6.17
N GLN A 127 -9.26 0.37 -7.48
CA GLN A 127 -9.35 -0.77 -8.39
C GLN A 127 -7.95 -1.37 -8.62
N ARG A 128 -7.91 -2.65 -9.00
CA ARG A 128 -6.65 -3.32 -9.36
C ARG A 128 -5.96 -2.70 -10.58
N SER A 129 -6.73 -2.03 -11.45
CA SER A 129 -6.22 -1.33 -12.64
C SER A 129 -5.56 0.01 -12.34
N ASP A 130 -5.69 0.52 -11.11
CA ASP A 130 -5.14 1.82 -10.73
C ASP A 130 -3.63 1.68 -10.47
N ASP A 131 -2.88 2.74 -10.75
CA ASP A 131 -1.46 2.80 -10.38
C ASP A 131 -1.38 3.06 -8.87
N LEU A 132 -0.77 2.13 -8.13
CA LEU A 132 -0.65 2.19 -6.67
C LEU A 132 0.82 2.31 -6.25
N TYR A 133 1.08 3.22 -5.32
CA TYR A 133 2.41 3.41 -4.73
C TYR A 133 2.28 3.41 -3.20
N VAL A 134 3.08 2.58 -2.52
CA VAL A 134 3.24 2.66 -1.06
C VAL A 134 4.35 3.64 -0.75
N ILE A 135 4.07 4.58 0.14
CA ILE A 135 5.00 5.66 0.51
C ILE A 135 5.40 5.62 2.00
N GLY A 136 4.82 4.70 2.76
CA GLY A 136 5.20 4.44 4.14
C GLY A 136 4.23 3.50 4.85
N VAL A 137 4.55 3.16 6.10
CA VAL A 137 3.73 2.27 6.93
C VAL A 137 3.46 2.84 8.32
N VAL A 138 2.30 2.51 8.84
CA VAL A 138 1.87 2.84 10.20
C VAL A 138 1.13 1.67 10.81
N ASP A 139 1.35 1.47 12.11
CA ASP A 139 0.70 0.41 12.88
C ASP A 139 -0.29 1.05 13.85
N ARG A 140 -1.48 0.47 13.92
CA ARG A 140 -2.51 0.88 14.88
C ARG A 140 -2.84 -0.30 15.74
N CYS A 141 -2.86 -0.07 17.06
CA CYS A 141 -3.01 -1.14 18.03
C CYS A 141 -4.11 -0.83 19.04
N ASP A 142 -4.75 -1.88 19.54
CA ASP A 142 -5.58 -1.88 20.74
C ASP A 142 -4.99 -2.86 21.76
N GLY A 143 -5.30 -2.65 23.05
CA GLY A 143 -4.73 -3.44 24.13
C GLY A 143 -3.22 -3.25 24.34
N ASP A 144 -2.67 -4.06 25.23
CA ASP A 144 -1.26 -4.10 25.61
C ASP A 144 -0.80 -5.54 25.91
N GLY A 145 0.53 -5.74 25.93
CA GLY A 145 1.13 -7.05 26.20
C GLY A 145 0.55 -8.18 25.33
N ASP A 146 0.08 -9.24 25.99
CA ASP A 146 -0.52 -10.42 25.34
C ASP A 146 -1.90 -10.15 24.73
N ALA A 147 -2.56 -9.06 25.13
CA ALA A 147 -3.84 -8.63 24.55
C ALA A 147 -3.67 -7.65 23.39
N GLN A 148 -2.43 -7.23 23.11
CA GLN A 148 -2.15 -6.25 22.06
C GLN A 148 -2.50 -6.82 20.69
N ARG A 149 -3.34 -6.13 19.92
CA ARG A 149 -3.56 -6.44 18.51
C ARG A 149 -3.26 -5.24 17.68
N CYS A 150 -2.51 -5.43 16.60
CA CYS A 150 -2.14 -4.37 15.69
C CYS A 150 -2.52 -4.72 14.27
N THR A 151 -3.07 -3.76 13.54
CA THR A 151 -3.17 -3.82 12.08
C THR A 151 -2.07 -2.94 11.50
N ARG A 152 -1.31 -3.49 10.55
CA ARG A 152 -0.39 -2.70 9.73
C ARG A 152 -1.11 -2.09 8.54
N TRP A 153 -0.88 -0.80 8.34
CA TRP A 153 -1.46 -0.01 7.27
C TRP A 153 -0.37 0.55 6.37
N ASP A 154 -0.55 0.38 5.08
CA ASP A 154 0.24 1.04 4.06
C ASP A 154 -0.37 2.42 3.80
N GLN A 155 0.47 3.45 3.91
CA GLN A 155 0.18 4.78 3.40
C GLN A 155 0.39 4.75 1.88
N VAL A 156 -0.67 5.03 1.13
CA VAL A 156 -0.66 4.85 -0.33
C VAL A 156 -1.02 6.11 -1.09
N LEU A 157 -0.44 6.24 -2.27
CA LEU A 157 -0.85 7.13 -3.34
C LEU A 157 -1.44 6.30 -4.47
N VAL A 158 -2.61 6.70 -4.95
CA VAL A 158 -3.34 6.06 -6.04
C VAL A 158 -3.44 7.06 -7.18
N HIS A 159 -3.01 6.65 -8.37
CA HIS A 159 -3.16 7.43 -9.59
C HIS A 159 -4.15 6.76 -10.54
N GLU A 160 -5.18 7.51 -10.92
CA GLU A 160 -6.23 7.05 -11.82
C GLU A 160 -6.70 8.22 -12.71
N HIS A 161 -6.65 8.04 -14.03
CA HIS A 161 -7.14 9.02 -15.01
C HIS A 161 -6.61 10.45 -14.79
N GLY A 162 -5.33 10.61 -14.43
CA GLY A 162 -4.69 11.91 -14.19
C GLY A 162 -4.96 12.51 -12.81
N ARG A 163 -5.59 11.76 -11.90
CA ARG A 163 -5.94 12.18 -10.54
C ARG A 163 -5.17 11.38 -9.53
N TRP A 164 -4.58 12.06 -8.55
CA TRP A 164 -3.86 11.47 -7.44
C TRP A 164 -4.70 11.53 -6.17
N ARG A 165 -4.80 10.40 -5.46
CA ARG A 165 -5.55 10.26 -4.21
C ARG A 165 -4.66 9.64 -3.16
N GLY A 166 -4.82 10.08 -1.92
CA GLY A 166 -4.14 9.50 -0.76
C GLY A 166 -5.08 8.72 0.12
N GLY A 167 -4.53 7.72 0.79
CA GLY A 167 -5.20 7.08 1.90
C GLY A 167 -4.39 5.93 2.48
N TYR A 168 -5.09 5.08 3.20
CA TYR A 168 -4.53 3.93 3.86
C TYR A 168 -5.21 2.65 3.38
N LEU A 169 -4.41 1.63 3.14
CA LEU A 169 -4.86 0.27 2.88
C LEU A 169 -4.27 -0.66 3.95
N PRO A 170 -5.01 -1.68 4.42
CA PRO A 170 -4.40 -2.71 5.26
C PRO A 170 -3.28 -3.39 4.46
N ALA A 171 -2.09 -3.55 5.03
CA ALA A 171 -0.94 -4.13 4.33
C ALA A 171 -1.26 -5.53 3.77
N ALA A 172 -2.13 -6.30 4.45
CA ALA A 172 -2.65 -7.58 3.98
C ALA A 172 -3.43 -7.53 2.64
N GLN A 173 -3.68 -6.35 2.08
CA GLN A 173 -4.35 -6.16 0.80
C GLN A 173 -3.41 -5.66 -0.30
N VAL A 174 -2.14 -5.40 -0.01
CA VAL A 174 -1.21 -4.73 -0.92
C VAL A 174 0.03 -5.59 -1.13
N ALA A 175 0.41 -5.79 -2.40
CA ALA A 175 1.64 -6.46 -2.79
C ALA A 175 2.57 -5.48 -3.49
N GLN A 176 3.81 -5.34 -3.00
CA GLN A 176 4.84 -4.56 -3.68
C GLN A 176 5.28 -5.28 -4.96
N ILE A 177 5.46 -4.56 -6.07
CA ILE A 177 5.82 -5.11 -7.38
C ILE A 177 7.24 -5.69 -7.39
N ASP A 178 8.15 -5.05 -6.66
CA ASP A 178 9.55 -5.45 -6.49
C ASP A 178 9.76 -6.52 -5.40
N GLY A 179 8.85 -6.62 -4.43
CA GLY A 179 8.93 -7.58 -3.33
C GLY A 179 8.59 -9.04 -3.69
N TRP A 180 8.32 -9.36 -4.95
CA TRP A 180 8.09 -10.74 -5.39
C TRP A 180 9.39 -11.52 -5.54
N LEU A 181 9.53 -12.58 -4.75
CA LEU A 181 10.55 -13.61 -4.97
C LEU A 181 10.24 -14.35 -6.27
N ARG A 182 11.20 -14.28 -7.21
CA ARG A 182 11.12 -14.97 -8.49
C ARG A 182 11.75 -16.35 -8.35
N ALA A 183 10.97 -17.40 -8.54
CA ALA A 183 11.54 -18.72 -8.71
C ALA A 183 12.08 -18.97 -10.13
N PRO A 184 12.88 -20.04 -10.31
CA PRO A 184 13.15 -20.62 -11.62
C PRO A 184 11.89 -20.77 -12.49
N ARG A 185 12.07 -20.79 -13.82
CA ARG A 185 10.95 -20.88 -14.78
C ARG A 185 9.97 -22.00 -14.43
N GLY A 186 8.68 -21.67 -14.42
CA GLY A 186 7.58 -22.62 -14.20
C GLY A 186 7.08 -22.72 -12.76
N LEU A 187 7.79 -22.13 -11.79
CA LEU A 187 7.37 -22.08 -10.39
C LEU A 187 6.56 -20.80 -10.09
N PRO A 188 5.72 -20.81 -9.03
CA PRO A 188 4.96 -19.63 -8.62
C PRO A 188 5.88 -18.49 -8.18
N ARG A 189 5.33 -17.29 -8.05
CA ARG A 189 5.99 -16.17 -7.36
C ARG A 189 5.45 -16.07 -5.95
N VAL A 190 6.30 -15.65 -5.01
CA VAL A 190 5.90 -15.55 -3.61
C VAL A 190 6.32 -14.21 -3.04
N GLN A 191 5.47 -13.63 -2.20
CA GLN A 191 5.78 -12.45 -1.42
C GLN A 191 5.26 -12.64 -0.01
N ALA A 192 5.99 -12.13 0.99
CA ALA A 192 5.49 -12.04 2.34
C ALA A 192 5.37 -10.62 2.83
N ILE A 193 4.21 -10.35 3.40
CA ILE A 193 3.78 -9.03 3.80
C ILE A 193 3.54 -9.05 5.31
N PRO A 194 4.29 -8.28 6.11
CA PRO A 194 3.97 -8.09 7.51
C PRO A 194 2.60 -7.39 7.61
N ALA A 195 1.65 -8.05 8.27
CA ALA A 195 0.23 -7.65 8.23
C ALA A 195 -0.29 -7.12 9.58
N GLY A 196 0.28 -7.59 10.69
CA GLY A 196 -0.16 -7.18 12.02
C GLY A 196 0.46 -7.97 13.16
N ILE A 197 0.00 -7.69 14.38
CA ILE A 197 0.38 -8.39 15.61
C ILE A 197 -0.89 -8.91 16.28
N ASP A 198 -0.84 -10.10 16.88
CA ASP A 198 -1.89 -10.64 17.75
C ASP A 198 -1.23 -11.28 18.99
N GLY A 199 -1.14 -10.51 20.07
CA GLY A 199 -0.44 -10.88 21.30
C GLY A 199 1.05 -11.16 21.05
N ALA A 200 1.43 -12.42 21.25
CA ALA A 200 2.79 -12.93 21.07
C ALA A 200 3.13 -13.28 19.61
N ASP A 201 2.16 -13.22 18.69
CA ASP A 201 2.35 -13.59 17.29
C ASP A 201 2.49 -12.36 16.40
N ALA A 202 3.48 -12.39 15.52
CA ALA A 202 3.55 -11.56 14.32
C ALA A 202 2.81 -12.25 13.17
N LEU A 203 1.84 -11.55 12.58
CA LEU A 203 1.06 -12.02 11.45
C LEU A 203 1.73 -11.63 10.15
N VAL A 204 2.16 -12.63 9.37
CA VAL A 204 2.77 -12.43 8.05
C VAL A 204 1.90 -13.08 6.99
N LEU A 205 1.40 -12.28 6.04
CA LEU A 205 0.65 -12.79 4.91
C LEU A 205 1.61 -13.24 3.81
N VAL A 206 1.61 -14.54 3.52
CA VAL A 206 2.27 -15.11 2.34
C VAL A 206 1.28 -15.12 1.19
N VAL A 207 1.66 -14.45 0.11
CA VAL A 207 0.91 -14.42 -1.15
C VAL A 207 1.67 -15.23 -2.18
N ILE A 208 0.97 -16.12 -2.87
CA ILE A 208 1.52 -17.00 -3.88
C ILE A 208 0.78 -16.73 -5.18
N ARG A 209 1.51 -16.41 -6.24
CA ARG A 209 0.96 -16.21 -7.59
C ARG A 209 1.40 -17.34 -8.50
N THR A 210 0.45 -18.13 -9.00
CA THR A 210 0.74 -19.24 -9.91
C THR A 210 1.17 -18.72 -11.30
N PRO A 211 1.77 -19.57 -12.15
CA PRO A 211 2.06 -19.23 -13.54
C PRO A 211 0.80 -18.82 -14.33
N ASP A 212 -0.36 -19.37 -13.99
CA ASP A 212 -1.67 -19.07 -14.60
C ASP A 212 -2.33 -17.81 -14.01
N TYR A 213 -1.61 -17.09 -13.15
CA TYR A 213 -2.00 -15.85 -12.49
C TYR A 213 -3.04 -15.97 -11.38
N ASP A 214 -3.32 -17.18 -10.88
CA ASP A 214 -4.10 -17.37 -9.67
C ASP A 214 -3.34 -16.83 -8.46
N LEU A 215 -4.09 -16.25 -7.52
CA LEU A 215 -3.55 -15.68 -6.29
C LEU A 215 -4.06 -16.47 -5.09
N HIS A 216 -3.12 -17.07 -4.37
CA HIS A 216 -3.37 -17.73 -3.10
C HIS A 216 -2.81 -16.92 -1.94
N ARG A 217 -3.43 -17.07 -0.77
CA ARG A 217 -3.09 -16.31 0.43
C ARG A 217 -3.09 -17.21 1.65
N LEU A 218 -2.02 -17.12 2.44
CA LEU A 218 -1.91 -17.81 3.71
C LEU A 218 -1.36 -16.86 4.76
N THR A 219 -2.00 -16.79 5.92
CA THR A 219 -1.45 -16.06 7.07
C THR A 219 -0.61 -17.00 7.92
N LEU A 220 0.67 -16.68 8.05
CA LEU A 220 1.59 -17.30 9.00
C LEU A 220 1.56 -16.55 10.32
N ARG A 221 1.66 -17.31 11.40
CA ARG A 221 1.91 -16.80 12.75
C ARG A 221 3.35 -17.12 13.09
N LEU A 222 4.15 -16.07 13.19
CA LEU A 222 5.55 -16.16 13.57
C LEU A 222 5.72 -15.61 14.99
N PRO A 223 6.73 -16.06 15.74
CA PRO A 223 7.03 -15.44 17.03
C PRO A 223 7.32 -13.96 16.84
N ARG A 224 6.67 -13.11 17.64
CA ARG A 224 6.90 -11.67 17.64
C ARG A 224 8.31 -11.34 18.14
N ALA A 225 8.98 -10.39 17.49
CA ALA A 225 10.25 -9.85 17.97
C ALA A 225 10.04 -8.61 18.84
N ALA A 226 11.07 -8.25 19.63
CA ALA A 226 11.06 -7.02 20.40
C ALA A 226 10.86 -5.82 19.45
N GLY A 227 9.77 -5.09 19.64
CA GLY A 227 9.44 -3.93 18.82
C GLY A 227 8.63 -4.21 17.54
N GLY A 228 8.29 -5.46 17.20
CA GLY A 228 7.41 -5.75 16.06
C GLY A 228 7.60 -7.12 15.43
N PHE A 229 7.89 -7.13 14.14
CA PHE A 229 8.01 -8.33 13.32
C PHE A 229 9.41 -8.94 13.46
N PRO A 230 9.54 -10.27 13.48
CA PRO A 230 10.86 -10.90 13.44
C PRO A 230 11.56 -10.60 12.12
N ASP A 231 12.89 -10.66 12.15
CA ASP A 231 13.67 -10.72 10.91
C ASP A 231 13.52 -12.14 10.34
N TYR A 232 12.71 -12.26 9.30
CA TYR A 232 12.41 -13.52 8.63
C TYR A 232 12.88 -13.48 7.19
N ALA A 233 13.42 -14.60 6.72
CA ALA A 233 13.69 -14.83 5.30
C ALA A 233 12.67 -15.81 4.73
N ILE A 234 12.39 -15.65 3.44
CA ILE A 234 11.56 -16.60 2.71
C ILE A 234 12.37 -17.17 1.56
N GLU A 235 12.35 -18.48 1.48
CA GLU A 235 12.90 -19.25 0.39
C GLU A 235 11.78 -19.96 -0.35
N LEU A 236 11.91 -20.00 -1.67
CA LEU A 236 11.01 -20.73 -2.54
C LEU A 236 11.71 -21.99 -3.04
N ALA A 237 11.40 -23.11 -2.40
CA ALA A 237 11.84 -24.43 -2.81
C ALA A 237 10.95 -24.99 -3.94
N ALA A 238 11.32 -26.15 -4.49
CA ALA A 238 10.61 -26.76 -5.61
C ALA A 238 9.14 -27.09 -5.30
N ASP A 239 8.84 -27.47 -4.05
CA ASP A 239 7.53 -27.95 -3.61
C ASP A 239 7.02 -27.23 -2.35
N ALA A 240 7.70 -26.20 -1.87
CA ALA A 240 7.32 -25.47 -0.66
C ALA A 240 7.84 -24.03 -0.61
N VAL A 241 7.14 -23.19 0.15
CA VAL A 241 7.67 -21.94 0.69
C VAL A 241 8.23 -22.23 2.07
N ILE A 242 9.50 -21.94 2.28
CA ILE A 242 10.19 -22.12 3.56
C ILE A 242 10.38 -20.73 4.17
N VAL A 243 10.02 -20.60 5.45
CA VAL A 243 10.25 -19.37 6.22
C VAL A 243 11.24 -19.67 7.32
N THR A 244 12.30 -18.89 7.37
CA THR A 244 13.35 -19.01 8.39
C THR A 244 13.43 -17.77 9.26
N ILE A 245 13.75 -17.97 10.53
CA ILE A 245 14.07 -16.89 11.50
C ILE A 245 15.43 -17.25 12.09
N ALA A 246 16.37 -16.31 12.07
CA ALA A 246 17.76 -16.56 12.51
C ALA A 246 18.41 -17.80 11.84
N GLY A 247 18.01 -18.12 10.61
CA GLY A 247 18.51 -19.28 9.86
C GLY A 247 17.82 -20.61 10.16
N GLU A 248 16.89 -20.66 11.12
CA GLU A 248 16.15 -21.88 11.46
C GLU A 248 14.79 -21.94 10.75
N GLU A 249 14.46 -23.09 10.16
CA GLU A 249 13.13 -23.33 9.54
C GLU A 249 12.04 -23.21 10.61
N THR A 250 11.23 -22.15 10.50
CA THR A 250 10.13 -21.86 11.43
C THR A 250 8.78 -22.29 10.83
N ALA A 251 8.63 -22.21 9.52
CA ALA A 251 7.44 -22.67 8.83
C ALA A 251 7.76 -23.22 7.44
N ARG A 252 6.96 -24.20 7.00
CA ARG A 252 7.00 -24.78 5.67
C ARG A 252 5.58 -24.87 5.11
N VAL A 253 5.35 -24.23 3.97
CA VAL A 253 4.05 -24.18 3.30
C VAL A 253 4.15 -24.97 2.01
N PRO A 254 3.50 -26.14 1.89
CA PRO A 254 3.58 -26.94 0.67
C PRO A 254 2.92 -26.20 -0.51
N LEU A 255 3.61 -26.19 -1.65
CA LEU A 255 3.13 -25.72 -2.94
C LEU A 255 2.41 -26.85 -3.68
N ASN A 256 1.22 -27.18 -3.21
CA ASN A 256 0.39 -28.19 -3.84
C ASN A 256 -0.93 -27.57 -4.33
N ALA A 257 -1.76 -28.37 -5.02
CA ALA A 257 -3.07 -27.92 -5.50
C ALA A 257 -4.04 -27.51 -4.36
N SER A 258 -3.68 -27.69 -3.09
CA SER A 258 -4.52 -27.41 -1.91
C SER A 258 -4.28 -26.04 -1.26
N ILE A 259 -3.47 -25.16 -1.87
CA ILE A 259 -3.39 -23.74 -1.45
C ILE A 259 -4.69 -22.97 -1.78
N ASP A 260 -5.77 -23.66 -2.16
CA ASP A 260 -7.14 -23.22 -1.90
C ASP A 260 -8.08 -24.40 -1.61
N ALA A 261 -8.49 -24.58 -0.35
CA ALA A 261 -9.69 -25.35 0.00
C ALA A 261 -10.12 -25.13 1.48
N ARG A 262 -10.69 -23.97 1.80
CA ARG A 262 -11.83 -23.95 2.73
C ARG A 262 -12.93 -23.03 2.18
N PRO A 263 -14.13 -23.56 1.92
CA PRO A 263 -15.31 -22.73 1.70
C PRO A 263 -15.63 -21.95 2.98
N ARG A 264 -16.10 -20.70 2.82
CA ARG A 264 -17.02 -20.08 3.77
C ARG A 264 -18.43 -20.26 3.25
#